data_AF-A0A9N9L3B3-F1
#
_entry.id   AF-A0A9N9L3B3-F1
#
_cell.length_a   1.000
_cell.length_b   1.000
_cell.length_c   1.000
_cell.angle_alpha   90.00
_cell.angle_beta   90.00
_cell.angle_gamma   90.00
#
_symmetry.space_group_name_H-M   'P 1'
#
loop_
_entity.id
_entity.type
_entity.pdbx_description
1 polymer ?
#
loop_
_entity_poly.entity_id
_entity_poly.type
_entity_poly.pdbx_seq_one_letter_code
_entity_poly.pdbx_strand_id
1 'polypeptide(L)'
;MSSSLEVARGFRWIRRIRKKQEVKKPNTIKRCTTSISRKETHPTSREHPPPSQLSPHWIKQLNHSPYIYTSSRLQTQNRKMTEPKSPYHLPPFSISPPLVNSSNPWASDESQLLALYQCPHTGAVTTRTSLLEAFSQDTSKHQHTFFSPQLGHSTIPSLHPDSKGEESHTTAENEEYQDPTSSLNTYGYSPHPFTQYLTWLRKFRDSNLLTGILDPQTGVRKRKPFIISTTGPPSEIHTHLTALLTLQNEPLTLSSRQREGEGLEVLLEINLSCPNIPGKPPPAYHPPLLLEYLVAIEEAKSSFLATRAKERGDDAISHGVHVGLKTPPFTYTTQFTSLLSLPGFSKSISFITAVNTLGGCLLLSSSGQNALGSENGWGIGGMAGSALHPIALGNVRTLRQLLDSDEDEGLKNIKIVGVGGVRDRAGFERIRGVGADVVGVGTEFGRGGVRVFGRIGGEESGRL
;
A
#
# COMPACT_ATOMS: atom_id res chain seq x y z
N MET A 1 -51.10 -6.85 66.88
CA MET A 1 -49.73 -7.41 66.85
C MET A 1 -49.12 -7.05 65.49
N SER A 2 -47.98 -6.37 65.54
CA SER A 2 -47.08 -5.86 64.47
C SER A 2 -47.66 -5.05 63.30
N SER A 3 -47.53 -3.73 63.45
CA SER A 3 -47.46 -2.65 62.44
C SER A 3 -46.23 -2.80 61.52
N SER A 4 -46.38 -2.70 60.20
CA SER A 4 -46.31 -1.50 59.34
C SER A 4 -44.91 -0.94 59.06
N LEU A 5 -44.46 -1.18 57.82
CA LEU A 5 -43.93 -0.22 56.82
C LEU A 5 -42.54 0.45 56.94
N GLU A 6 -41.89 0.47 55.76
CA GLU A 6 -41.00 1.47 55.15
C GLU A 6 -39.47 1.25 55.04
N VAL A 7 -39.06 1.06 53.77
CA VAL A 7 -38.12 1.86 52.96
C VAL A 7 -36.73 2.22 53.53
N ALA A 8 -35.72 2.02 52.66
CA ALA A 8 -34.32 2.52 52.67
C ALA A 8 -33.22 1.55 53.15
N ARG A 9 -32.47 1.01 52.17
CA ARG A 9 -31.11 0.43 52.32
C ARG A 9 -30.27 1.01 51.17
N GLY A 10 -29.05 1.51 51.30
CA GLY A 10 -28.18 1.71 52.45
C GLY A 10 -26.90 2.40 51.96
N PHE A 11 -26.73 3.66 52.34
CA PHE A 11 -25.46 4.40 52.25
C PHE A 11 -24.72 4.23 53.58
N ARG A 12 -23.47 3.75 53.55
CA ARG A 12 -22.32 4.05 54.45
C ARG A 12 -21.49 2.81 54.77
N TRP A 13 -20.23 2.81 54.31
CA TRP A 13 -19.00 2.30 54.94
C TRP A 13 -17.88 2.76 53.99
N ILE A 14 -17.01 3.74 54.27
CA ILE A 14 -15.87 3.68 55.18
C ILE A 14 -15.43 5.12 55.51
N ARG A 15 -15.34 5.45 56.80
CA ARG A 15 -14.65 6.65 57.32
C ARG A 15 -13.86 6.24 58.56
N ARG A 16 -12.62 5.79 58.38
CA ARG A 16 -11.57 5.78 59.42
C ARG A 16 -10.25 5.32 58.80
N ILE A 17 -9.31 6.25 58.63
CA ILE A 17 -7.89 6.16 59.05
C ILE A 17 -7.32 7.56 58.85
N ARG A 18 -7.10 8.26 59.97
CA ARG A 18 -6.33 9.51 60.05
C ARG A 18 -5.57 9.43 61.36
N LYS A 19 -4.25 9.24 61.27
CA LYS A 19 -3.16 9.71 62.16
C LYS A 19 -1.99 8.73 62.15
N LYS A 20 -0.92 9.12 61.46
CA LYS A 20 0.44 9.27 62.02
C LYS A 20 1.22 10.16 61.06
N GLN A 21 1.35 11.43 61.44
CA GLN A 21 2.37 12.34 60.93
C GLN A 21 3.52 12.30 61.95
N GLU A 22 4.73 12.02 61.48
CA GLU A 22 5.95 12.46 62.14
C GLU A 22 6.95 12.92 61.08
N VAL A 23 7.61 14.02 61.41
CA VAL A 23 8.39 14.91 60.56
C VAL A 23 9.83 14.44 60.48
N LYS A 24 10.42 14.36 59.27
CA LYS A 24 11.88 14.46 59.07
C LYS A 24 12.20 15.36 57.86
N LYS A 25 13.12 16.30 58.12
CA LYS A 25 13.55 17.44 57.29
C LYS A 25 14.29 17.02 56.00
N PRO A 26 14.28 17.84 54.94
CA PRO A 26 15.04 17.59 53.72
C PRO A 26 16.49 18.11 53.81
N ASN A 27 17.42 17.32 53.30
CA ASN A 27 18.82 17.72 53.10
C ASN A 27 18.97 18.54 51.81
N THR A 28 19.72 19.63 51.97
CA THR A 28 20.25 20.58 50.98
C THR A 28 20.92 19.94 49.77
N ILE A 29 20.51 20.35 48.56
CA ILE A 29 21.34 20.30 47.35
C ILE A 29 21.42 21.71 46.75
N LYS A 30 22.66 22.14 46.53
CA LYS A 30 23.09 23.47 46.10
C LYS A 30 22.52 23.84 44.72
N ARG A 31 21.95 25.05 44.62
CA ARG A 31 21.67 25.73 43.34
C ARG A 31 23.00 26.11 42.70
N CYS A 32 23.28 25.57 41.51
CA CYS A 32 24.27 26.12 40.59
C CYS A 32 23.57 27.22 39.77
N THR A 33 23.92 28.48 40.03
CA THR A 33 23.59 29.64 39.21
C THR A 33 24.67 29.82 38.17
N THR A 34 24.37 29.54 36.89
CA THR A 34 25.16 30.03 35.76
C THR A 34 24.37 31.12 35.04
N SER A 35 24.88 32.34 35.17
CA SER A 35 24.44 33.54 34.44
C SER A 35 24.76 33.42 32.96
N ILE A 36 23.73 33.46 32.11
CA ILE A 36 23.90 33.69 30.67
C ILE A 36 23.61 35.17 30.41
N SER A 37 24.66 35.94 30.11
CA SER A 37 24.54 37.34 29.68
C SER A 37 23.97 37.41 28.27
N ARG A 38 22.84 38.10 28.11
CA ARG A 38 22.37 38.59 26.80
C ARG A 38 23.38 39.58 26.23
N LYS A 39 23.83 39.35 25.00
CA LYS A 39 24.28 40.40 24.09
C LYS A 39 23.38 40.35 22.87
N GLU A 40 22.51 41.34 22.76
CA GLU A 40 21.76 41.67 21.55
C GLU A 40 22.69 42.39 20.58
N THR A 41 22.74 41.92 19.34
CA THR A 41 23.25 42.68 18.20
C THR A 41 22.34 42.38 17.01
N HIS A 42 21.56 43.39 16.59
CA HIS A 42 20.87 43.40 15.31
C HIS A 42 21.88 43.36 14.15
N PRO A 43 21.49 42.80 13.00
CA PRO A 43 21.56 43.63 11.81
C PRO A 43 20.31 43.58 10.92
N THR A 44 20.24 44.65 10.15
CA THR A 44 19.23 45.17 9.25
C THR A 44 18.88 44.30 8.04
N SER A 45 17.59 44.32 7.71
CA SER A 45 16.92 44.20 6.40
C SER A 45 17.78 43.91 5.15
N ARG A 46 17.47 42.79 4.48
CA ARG A 46 17.58 42.65 3.01
C ARG A 46 16.39 41.86 2.47
N GLU A 47 15.88 42.38 1.35
CA GLU A 47 14.69 41.97 0.60
C GLU A 47 14.80 40.55 0.01
N HIS A 48 13.67 39.86 -0.10
CA HIS A 48 13.54 38.53 -0.72
C HIS A 48 13.34 38.64 -2.25
N PRO A 49 14.00 37.79 -3.08
CA PRO A 49 13.63 37.61 -4.48
C PRO A 49 12.61 36.45 -4.66
N PRO A 50 11.84 36.41 -5.77
CA PRO A 50 10.76 35.44 -6.01
C PRO A 50 11.26 34.06 -6.49
N PRO A 51 10.42 33.01 -6.49
CA PRO A 51 10.86 31.63 -6.59
C PRO A 51 10.99 31.16 -8.04
N SER A 52 12.23 31.05 -8.52
CA SER A 52 12.59 30.18 -9.63
C SER A 52 14.08 29.87 -9.55
N GLN A 53 14.46 28.59 -9.73
CA GLN A 53 15.82 28.01 -9.71
C GLN A 53 16.29 27.47 -8.34
N LEU A 54 15.85 26.25 -8.01
CA LEU A 54 16.62 25.39 -7.10
C LEU A 54 17.70 24.67 -7.93
N SER A 55 18.97 24.89 -7.62
CA SER A 55 20.11 24.29 -8.32
C SER A 55 20.46 22.89 -7.75
N PRO A 56 21.12 22.00 -8.52
CA PRO A 56 21.30 20.58 -8.18
C PRO A 56 22.50 20.28 -7.25
N HIS A 57 22.83 21.17 -6.31
CA HIS A 57 24.03 21.00 -5.48
C HIS A 57 23.82 20.10 -4.25
N TRP A 58 22.59 19.69 -3.93
CA TRP A 58 22.29 18.92 -2.71
C TRP A 58 22.37 17.39 -2.88
N ILE A 59 22.57 16.86 -4.09
CA ILE A 59 22.59 15.40 -4.35
C ILE A 59 24.01 14.78 -4.23
N LYS A 60 25.08 15.58 -4.20
CA LYS A 60 26.47 15.05 -4.22
C LYS A 60 27.18 14.84 -2.88
N GLN A 61 26.54 15.09 -1.73
CA GLN A 61 27.24 15.16 -0.44
C GLN A 61 26.86 14.11 0.62
N LEU A 62 26.39 12.91 0.21
CA LEU A 62 26.06 11.82 1.14
C LEU A 62 26.82 10.50 0.93
N ASN A 63 27.86 10.47 0.08
CA ASN A 63 28.66 9.26 -0.18
C ASN A 63 29.84 9.04 0.80
N HIS A 64 29.67 9.35 2.09
CA HIS A 64 30.63 8.93 3.12
C HIS A 64 29.90 8.32 4.32
N SER A 65 29.65 7.01 4.24
CA SER A 65 29.36 6.16 5.41
C SER A 65 30.35 4.98 5.41
N PRO A 66 31.02 4.67 6.54
CA PRO A 66 32.08 3.68 6.59
C PRO A 66 31.50 2.30 6.94
N TYR A 67 30.98 1.59 5.95
CA TYR A 67 30.83 0.13 6.01
C TYR A 67 31.32 -0.47 4.70
N ILE A 68 32.64 -0.67 4.61
CA ILE A 68 33.30 -1.35 3.50
C ILE A 68 33.26 -2.86 3.79
N TYR A 69 32.46 -3.60 3.03
CA TYR A 69 32.70 -5.03 2.79
C TYR A 69 33.90 -5.14 1.84
N THR A 70 35.01 -5.68 2.32
CA THR A 70 36.18 -5.96 1.49
C THR A 70 35.88 -7.18 0.60
N SER A 71 35.64 -6.94 -0.68
CA SER A 71 35.71 -7.97 -1.73
C SER A 71 37.17 -8.14 -2.14
N SER A 72 37.74 -9.32 -1.90
CA SER A 72 39.06 -9.69 -2.40
C SER A 72 39.00 -9.88 -3.92
N ARG A 73 39.84 -9.12 -4.63
CA ARG A 73 40.10 -9.27 -6.08
C ARG A 73 40.68 -10.66 -6.37
N LEU A 74 39.90 -11.51 -7.01
CA LEU A 74 40.44 -12.53 -7.92
C LEU A 74 40.49 -11.93 -9.32
N GLN A 75 41.70 -11.71 -9.83
CA GLN A 75 41.95 -11.39 -11.23
C GLN A 75 41.64 -12.63 -12.08
N THR A 76 40.54 -12.61 -12.82
CA THR A 76 40.33 -13.50 -13.97
C THR A 76 40.12 -12.68 -15.23
N GLN A 77 40.73 -13.16 -16.30
CA GLN A 77 41.02 -12.47 -17.55
C GLN A 77 39.77 -11.90 -18.24
N ASN A 78 39.96 -10.71 -18.82
CA ASN A 78 39.03 -10.03 -19.72
C ASN A 78 38.66 -10.91 -20.91
N ARG A 79 37.53 -11.61 -20.80
CA ARG A 79 36.70 -11.97 -21.94
C ARG A 79 35.52 -11.01 -21.89
N LYS A 80 35.38 -10.13 -22.89
CA LYS A 80 34.13 -9.38 -23.12
C LYS A 80 33.04 -10.42 -23.43
N MET A 81 32.48 -11.03 -22.39
CA MET A 81 31.16 -11.62 -22.47
C MET A 81 30.23 -10.41 -22.55
N THR A 82 29.66 -10.20 -23.73
CA THR A 82 28.39 -9.49 -23.83
C THR A 82 27.48 -10.09 -22.77
N GLU A 83 27.06 -9.31 -21.76
CA GLU A 83 25.99 -9.76 -20.88
C GLU A 83 24.86 -10.26 -21.79
N PRO A 84 24.34 -11.48 -21.60
CA PRO A 84 23.19 -11.92 -22.36
C PRO A 84 22.09 -10.89 -22.16
N LYS A 85 21.62 -10.28 -23.25
CA LYS A 85 20.46 -9.38 -23.23
C LYS A 85 19.37 -10.13 -22.49
N SER A 86 18.90 -9.58 -21.37
CA SER A 86 17.80 -10.18 -20.62
C SER A 86 16.64 -10.43 -21.61
N PRO A 87 16.11 -11.65 -21.73
CA PRO A 87 15.00 -11.95 -22.64
C PRO A 87 13.69 -11.25 -22.25
N TYR A 88 13.70 -10.44 -21.18
CA TYR A 88 12.55 -9.77 -20.60
C TYR A 88 12.59 -8.25 -20.83
N HIS A 89 12.42 -7.82 -22.08
CA HIS A 89 11.86 -6.50 -22.31
C HIS A 89 10.36 -6.65 -22.54
N LEU A 90 9.60 -6.66 -21.44
CA LEU A 90 8.16 -6.49 -21.54
C LEU A 90 7.88 -5.05 -22.00
N PRO A 91 7.02 -4.85 -23.00
CA PRO A 91 6.60 -3.50 -23.35
C PRO A 91 5.96 -2.85 -22.11
N PRO A 92 6.14 -1.53 -21.90
CA PRO A 92 5.49 -0.87 -20.78
C PRO A 92 3.98 -1.11 -20.78
N PHE A 93 3.44 -1.56 -19.65
CA PHE A 93 1.99 -1.70 -19.50
C PHE A 93 1.31 -0.33 -19.35
N SER A 94 0.02 -0.29 -19.68
CA SER A 94 -0.80 0.92 -19.57
C SER A 94 -2.19 0.57 -19.01
N ILE A 95 -2.55 1.29 -17.95
CA ILE A 95 -3.82 1.19 -17.24
C ILE A 95 -4.65 2.43 -17.58
N SER A 96 -5.82 2.23 -18.19
CA SER A 96 -6.74 3.30 -18.57
C SER A 96 -8.18 2.91 -18.22
N PRO A 97 -8.94 3.76 -17.49
CA PRO A 97 -8.49 5.00 -16.86
C PRO A 97 -7.40 4.76 -15.80
N PRO A 98 -6.51 5.73 -15.48
CA PRO A 98 -5.38 5.53 -14.56
C PRO A 98 -5.82 5.57 -13.09
N LEU A 99 -6.92 4.87 -12.77
CA LEU A 99 -7.57 4.81 -11.47
C LEU A 99 -7.92 3.35 -11.16
N VAL A 100 -7.51 2.86 -10.00
CA VAL A 100 -7.66 1.46 -9.58
C VAL A 100 -8.02 1.40 -8.10
N ASN A 101 -8.55 0.28 -7.63
CA ASN A 101 -8.55 0.01 -6.20
C ASN A 101 -7.13 -0.38 -5.74
N SER A 102 -6.72 0.00 -4.53
CA SER A 102 -5.55 -0.61 -3.89
C SER A 102 -5.87 -2.02 -3.42
N SER A 103 -4.88 -2.86 -3.15
CA SER A 103 -5.12 -4.14 -2.45
C SER A 103 -5.79 -3.89 -1.07
N ASN A 104 -7.00 -4.41 -0.86
CA ASN A 104 -7.84 -4.15 0.32
C ASN A 104 -8.95 -5.23 0.52
N PRO A 105 -9.67 -5.25 1.67
CA PRO A 105 -10.73 -6.22 1.96
C PRO A 105 -11.93 -6.25 1.01
N TRP A 106 -12.24 -5.16 0.33
CA TRP A 106 -13.37 -5.06 -0.61
C TRP A 106 -13.00 -5.53 -2.04
N ALA A 107 -11.91 -6.29 -2.17
CA ALA A 107 -11.47 -6.98 -3.38
C ALA A 107 -11.03 -8.43 -3.04
N SER A 108 -11.75 -9.09 -2.13
CA SER A 108 -11.42 -10.42 -1.59
C SER A 108 -12.07 -11.57 -2.33
N ASP A 109 -13.31 -11.41 -2.80
CA ASP A 109 -14.12 -12.50 -3.36
C ASP A 109 -14.49 -12.30 -4.83
N GLU A 110 -14.99 -13.36 -5.47
CA GLU A 110 -15.37 -13.37 -6.88
C GLU A 110 -16.31 -12.22 -7.26
N SER A 111 -17.34 -11.97 -6.45
CA SER A 111 -18.36 -10.96 -6.75
C SER A 111 -17.80 -9.55 -6.66
N GLN A 112 -16.93 -9.30 -5.69
CA GLN A 112 -16.24 -8.02 -5.51
C GLN A 112 -15.27 -7.74 -6.66
N LEU A 113 -14.49 -8.75 -7.06
CA LEU A 113 -13.57 -8.63 -8.20
C LEU A 113 -14.32 -8.35 -9.50
N LEU A 114 -15.44 -9.04 -9.73
CA LEU A 114 -16.26 -8.81 -10.92
C LEU A 114 -16.90 -7.42 -10.91
N ALA A 115 -17.42 -6.96 -9.76
CA ALA A 115 -17.99 -5.62 -9.64
C ALA A 115 -16.96 -4.51 -9.91
N LEU A 116 -15.74 -4.67 -9.39
CA LEU A 116 -14.62 -3.76 -9.69
C LEU A 116 -14.23 -3.81 -11.17
N TYR A 117 -14.23 -5.00 -11.78
CA TYR A 117 -13.92 -5.16 -13.19
C TYR A 117 -14.98 -4.50 -14.09
N GLN A 118 -16.25 -4.59 -13.73
CA GLN A 118 -17.36 -4.03 -14.50
C GLN A 118 -17.50 -2.51 -14.35
N CYS A 119 -16.94 -1.92 -13.29
CA CYS A 119 -16.97 -0.47 -13.07
C CYS A 119 -16.21 0.29 -14.17
N PRO A 120 -16.83 1.09 -15.05
CA PRO A 120 -16.13 1.70 -16.19
C PRO A 120 -15.04 2.72 -15.79
N HIS A 121 -15.02 3.16 -14.53
CA HIS A 121 -14.05 4.14 -14.01
C HIS A 121 -12.80 3.50 -13.37
N THR A 122 -12.71 2.18 -13.31
CA THR A 122 -11.48 1.47 -12.94
C THR A 122 -10.72 1.05 -14.20
N GLY A 123 -9.41 1.27 -14.25
CA GLY A 123 -8.57 0.76 -15.35
C GLY A 123 -8.01 -0.62 -15.11
N ALA A 124 -7.96 -1.08 -13.85
CA ALA A 124 -7.50 -2.39 -13.43
C ALA A 124 -8.16 -2.77 -12.10
N VAL A 125 -8.08 -4.05 -11.74
CA VAL A 125 -8.59 -4.59 -10.47
C VAL A 125 -7.43 -5.16 -9.67
N THR A 126 -7.19 -4.64 -8.47
CA THR A 126 -6.17 -5.17 -7.56
C THR A 126 -6.81 -6.12 -6.56
N THR A 127 -6.36 -7.37 -6.44
CA THR A 127 -6.91 -8.30 -5.44
C THR A 127 -6.50 -7.91 -4.02
N ARG A 128 -7.22 -8.39 -3.01
CA ARG A 128 -6.67 -8.46 -1.65
C ARG A 128 -5.39 -9.29 -1.67
N THR A 129 -4.42 -8.89 -0.84
CA THR A 129 -3.16 -9.64 -0.70
C THR A 129 -3.45 -11.06 -0.20
N SER A 130 -3.12 -12.06 -1.00
CA SER A 130 -3.27 -13.49 -0.66
C SER A 130 -1.95 -14.13 -0.21
N LEU A 131 -2.08 -15.26 0.48
CA LEU A 131 -1.02 -16.23 0.74
C LEU A 131 -1.29 -17.48 -0.12
N LEU A 132 -0.34 -18.44 -0.17
CA LEU A 132 -0.62 -19.75 -0.77
C LEU A 132 -1.81 -20.42 -0.10
N GLU A 133 -1.84 -20.39 1.22
CA GLU A 133 -2.93 -20.90 2.05
C GLU A 133 -3.91 -19.80 2.45
N ALA A 134 -5.15 -20.18 2.78
CA ALA A 134 -6.15 -19.25 3.29
C ALA A 134 -5.69 -18.59 4.60
N PHE A 135 -5.83 -17.27 4.72
CA PHE A 135 -5.57 -16.59 5.98
C PHE A 135 -6.76 -16.74 6.94
N SER A 136 -6.51 -17.26 8.14
CA SER A 136 -7.54 -17.40 9.17
C SER A 136 -7.88 -16.04 9.79
N GLN A 137 -9.05 -15.51 9.44
CA GLN A 137 -9.55 -14.24 9.97
C GLN A 137 -10.10 -14.41 11.38
N ASP A 138 -9.51 -13.68 12.33
CA ASP A 138 -10.08 -13.43 13.66
C ASP A 138 -10.74 -12.04 13.72
N THR A 139 -12.05 -11.99 13.88
CA THR A 139 -12.85 -10.76 13.90
C THR A 139 -12.62 -9.87 15.12
N SER A 140 -12.03 -10.41 16.19
CA SER A 140 -11.66 -9.65 17.39
C SER A 140 -10.31 -8.93 17.22
N LYS A 141 -9.49 -9.37 16.27
CA LYS A 141 -8.13 -8.86 16.04
C LYS A 141 -8.00 -8.11 14.74
N HIS A 142 -8.59 -8.63 13.67
CA HIS A 142 -8.57 -8.06 12.34
C HIS A 142 -9.78 -7.16 12.16
N GLN A 143 -9.54 -5.86 12.30
CA GLN A 143 -10.58 -4.87 12.38
C GLN A 143 -10.17 -3.61 11.61
N HIS A 144 -11.14 -2.74 11.40
CA HIS A 144 -10.87 -1.37 11.01
C HIS A 144 -11.84 -0.40 11.65
N THR A 145 -11.49 0.86 11.61
CA THR A 145 -12.40 1.95 11.95
C THR A 145 -12.10 3.16 11.07
N PHE A 146 -13.08 4.03 10.91
CA PHE A 146 -12.90 5.33 10.27
C PHE A 146 -12.87 6.45 11.31
N PHE A 147 -12.10 7.49 11.01
CA PHE A 147 -11.91 8.63 11.89
C PHE A 147 -11.68 9.93 11.13
N SER A 148 -11.98 11.05 11.78
CA SER A 148 -11.61 12.38 11.32
C SER A 148 -10.23 12.76 11.89
N PRO A 149 -9.25 13.12 11.03
CA PRO A 149 -7.95 13.63 11.50
C PRO A 149 -8.05 14.88 12.37
N GLN A 150 -9.11 15.68 12.22
CA GLN A 150 -9.36 16.87 13.03
C GLN A 150 -9.78 16.53 14.45
N LEU A 151 -10.55 15.44 14.62
CA LEU A 151 -11.03 14.99 15.92
C LEU A 151 -10.00 14.13 16.68
N GLY A 152 -9.10 13.45 15.97
CA GLY A 152 -8.00 12.67 16.57
C GLY A 152 -8.44 11.42 17.35
N HIS A 153 -9.71 11.03 17.30
CA HIS A 153 -10.26 9.83 17.92
C HIS A 153 -11.20 9.08 16.97
N SER A 154 -11.49 7.82 17.28
CA SER A 154 -12.40 6.98 16.49
C SER A 154 -13.80 7.58 16.48
N THR A 155 -14.30 7.92 15.29
CA THR A 155 -15.65 8.49 15.11
C THR A 155 -16.68 7.39 14.81
N ILE A 156 -16.23 6.20 14.43
CA ILE A 156 -17.06 5.02 14.19
C ILE A 156 -16.56 3.89 15.12
N PRO A 157 -17.43 2.98 15.60
CA PRO A 157 -17.00 1.76 16.27
C PRO A 157 -16.08 0.90 15.38
N SER A 158 -15.35 -0.03 15.99
CA SER A 158 -14.57 -1.00 15.20
C SER A 158 -15.49 -1.90 14.38
N LEU A 159 -15.05 -2.17 13.15
CA LEU A 159 -15.77 -2.91 12.13
C LEU A 159 -14.98 -4.15 11.73
N HIS A 160 -15.70 -5.21 11.34
CA HIS A 160 -15.08 -6.40 10.73
C HIS A 160 -14.47 -6.07 9.36
N PRO A 161 -13.48 -6.84 8.88
CA PRO A 161 -12.73 -6.50 7.66
C PRO A 161 -13.61 -6.30 6.42
N ASP A 162 -14.70 -7.05 6.30
CA ASP A 162 -15.58 -7.04 5.13
C ASP A 162 -16.76 -6.06 5.28
N SER A 163 -16.88 -5.39 6.44
CA SER A 163 -17.91 -4.38 6.64
C SER A 163 -17.64 -3.20 5.72
N LYS A 164 -18.67 -2.72 5.03
CA LYS A 164 -18.62 -1.38 4.42
C LYS A 164 -18.80 -0.36 5.53
N GLY A 165 -18.20 0.82 5.40
CA GLY A 165 -18.71 1.96 6.17
C GLY A 165 -20.16 2.14 5.76
N GLU A 166 -21.11 2.00 6.69
CA GLU A 166 -22.48 2.44 6.40
C GLU A 166 -22.37 3.88 5.89
N GLU A 167 -23.05 4.19 4.78
CA GLU A 167 -23.30 5.57 4.41
C GLU A 167 -24.07 6.19 5.56
N SER A 168 -23.36 6.79 6.51
CA SER A 168 -23.97 7.67 7.48
C SER A 168 -24.35 8.96 6.76
N HIS A 169 -25.32 8.87 5.85
CA HIS A 169 -26.24 9.96 5.56
C HIS A 169 -27.21 10.03 6.74
N THR A 170 -26.70 10.30 7.95
CA THR A 170 -27.55 10.69 9.07
C THR A 170 -27.92 12.14 8.85
N THR A 171 -29.18 12.36 8.48
CA THR A 171 -29.86 13.66 8.38
C THR A 171 -30.04 14.30 9.77
N ALA A 172 -28.93 14.59 10.46
CA ALA A 172 -28.94 15.32 11.72
C ALA A 172 -28.40 16.73 11.47
N GLU A 173 -29.33 17.64 11.21
CA GLU A 173 -29.10 19.07 11.35
C GLU A 173 -28.63 19.33 12.80
N ASN A 174 -27.44 19.94 12.96
CA ASN A 174 -26.97 20.65 14.17
C ASN A 174 -25.82 20.08 15.03
N GLU A 175 -24.91 19.27 14.52
CA GLU A 175 -23.53 19.24 15.05
C GLU A 175 -22.53 19.23 13.89
N GLU A 176 -21.39 19.91 14.06
CA GLU A 176 -20.30 20.06 13.10
C GLU A 176 -19.66 18.70 12.78
N TYR A 177 -20.39 17.85 12.03
CA TYR A 177 -20.00 16.47 11.74
C TYR A 177 -18.78 16.49 10.82
N GLN A 178 -17.61 16.25 11.40
CA GLN A 178 -16.37 16.11 10.66
C GLN A 178 -16.36 14.74 9.95
N ASP A 179 -16.47 14.74 8.63
CA ASP A 179 -16.47 13.54 7.78
C ASP A 179 -15.24 12.66 8.10
N PRO A 180 -15.42 11.37 8.47
CA PRO A 180 -14.31 10.48 8.81
C PRO A 180 -13.46 10.08 7.61
N THR A 181 -12.56 10.96 7.22
CA THR A 181 -11.77 10.84 5.98
C THR A 181 -10.58 9.88 6.06
N SER A 182 -10.34 9.30 7.22
CA SER A 182 -9.19 8.45 7.50
C SER A 182 -9.61 7.12 8.10
N SER A 183 -8.70 6.14 8.08
CA SER A 183 -8.94 4.82 8.65
C SER A 183 -7.74 4.31 9.42
N LEU A 184 -7.99 3.60 10.52
CA LEU A 184 -7.00 2.74 11.17
C LEU A 184 -7.45 1.29 10.95
N ASN A 185 -6.51 0.39 10.65
CA ASN A 185 -6.81 -1.02 10.48
C ASN A 185 -5.76 -1.93 11.11
N THR A 186 -6.20 -3.12 11.48
CA THR A 186 -5.35 -4.24 11.91
C THR A 186 -5.60 -5.44 10.99
N TYR A 187 -5.85 -5.18 9.70
CA TYR A 187 -6.24 -6.23 8.75
C TYR A 187 -5.21 -7.36 8.67
N GLY A 188 -5.73 -8.57 8.51
CA GLY A 188 -4.99 -9.72 8.01
C GLY A 188 -5.11 -9.87 6.49
N TYR A 189 -4.56 -10.96 5.96
CA TYR A 189 -4.55 -11.27 4.52
C TYR A 189 -5.87 -11.89 4.04
N SER A 190 -5.96 -12.19 2.75
CA SER A 190 -7.15 -12.78 2.14
C SER A 190 -7.59 -14.08 2.81
N PRO A 191 -8.89 -14.24 3.14
CA PRO A 191 -9.43 -15.51 3.62
C PRO A 191 -9.47 -16.57 2.53
N HIS A 192 -9.28 -16.18 1.26
CA HIS A 192 -9.15 -17.10 0.13
C HIS A 192 -7.67 -17.31 -0.22
N PRO A 193 -7.25 -18.56 -0.50
CA PRO A 193 -5.89 -18.86 -0.93
C PRO A 193 -5.64 -18.29 -2.33
N PHE A 194 -4.36 -18.08 -2.68
CA PHE A 194 -3.95 -17.58 -3.99
C PHE A 194 -4.55 -18.39 -5.16
N THR A 195 -4.62 -19.72 -5.02
CA THR A 195 -5.18 -20.64 -6.03
C THR A 195 -6.66 -20.40 -6.32
N GLN A 196 -7.42 -19.88 -5.35
CA GLN A 196 -8.82 -19.54 -5.53
C GLN A 196 -8.98 -18.32 -6.45
N TYR A 197 -8.10 -17.31 -6.33
CA TYR A 197 -8.08 -16.18 -7.25
C TYR A 197 -7.81 -16.63 -8.69
N LEU A 198 -6.84 -17.53 -8.90
CA LEU A 198 -6.58 -18.09 -10.24
C LEU A 198 -7.82 -18.80 -10.81
N THR A 199 -8.57 -19.50 -9.97
CA THR A 199 -9.80 -20.19 -10.37
C THR A 199 -10.86 -19.19 -10.86
N TRP A 200 -11.08 -18.10 -10.12
CA TRP A 200 -12.00 -17.05 -10.55
C TRP A 200 -11.56 -16.34 -11.82
N LEU A 201 -10.26 -16.05 -11.98
CA LEU A 201 -9.73 -15.42 -13.19
C LEU A 201 -9.91 -16.31 -14.42
N ARG A 202 -9.68 -17.63 -14.31
CA ARG A 202 -10.00 -18.59 -15.38
C ARG A 202 -11.48 -18.58 -15.70
N LYS A 203 -12.33 -18.64 -14.67
CA LYS A 203 -13.78 -18.53 -14.84
C LYS A 203 -14.16 -17.26 -15.60
N PHE A 204 -13.65 -16.09 -15.22
CA PHE A 204 -13.95 -14.83 -15.93
C PHE A 204 -13.48 -14.85 -17.39
N ARG A 205 -12.25 -15.31 -17.63
CA ARG A 205 -11.69 -15.47 -18.99
C ARG A 205 -12.59 -16.33 -19.87
N ASP A 206 -13.10 -17.43 -19.32
CA ASP A 206 -13.83 -18.45 -20.07
C ASP A 206 -15.36 -18.18 -20.14
N SER A 207 -15.89 -17.21 -19.38
CA SER A 207 -17.34 -16.96 -19.21
C SER A 207 -17.88 -15.69 -19.89
N ASN A 208 -17.16 -15.09 -20.84
CA ASN A 208 -17.54 -13.81 -21.49
C ASN A 208 -17.73 -12.61 -20.52
N LEU A 209 -17.43 -12.77 -19.23
CA LEU A 209 -17.58 -11.74 -18.20
C LEU A 209 -16.54 -10.62 -18.29
N LEU A 210 -15.40 -10.88 -18.94
CA LEU A 210 -14.38 -9.86 -19.18
C LEU A 210 -14.78 -8.95 -20.34
N THR A 211 -15.55 -7.90 -20.03
CA THR A 211 -15.90 -6.84 -20.97
C THR A 211 -14.79 -5.79 -21.01
N GLY A 212 -14.20 -5.54 -22.19
CA GLY A 212 -13.25 -4.43 -22.34
C GLY A 212 -13.91 -3.05 -22.30
N ILE A 213 -13.15 -2.04 -21.88
CA ILE A 213 -13.53 -0.62 -22.01
C ILE A 213 -13.30 -0.21 -23.46
N LEU A 214 -14.28 0.46 -24.07
CA LEU A 214 -14.11 1.03 -25.40
C LEU A 214 -13.07 2.16 -25.34
N ASP A 215 -11.97 1.99 -26.05
CA ASP A 215 -11.02 3.07 -26.28
C ASP A 215 -11.62 4.04 -27.30
N PRO A 216 -11.91 5.30 -26.94
CA PRO A 216 -12.51 6.27 -27.85
C PRO A 216 -11.62 6.62 -29.05
N GLN A 217 -10.30 6.46 -28.92
CA GLN A 217 -9.35 6.82 -29.97
C GLN A 217 -9.22 5.72 -31.02
N THR A 218 -9.22 4.45 -30.58
CA THR A 218 -9.00 3.30 -31.48
C THR A 218 -10.30 2.58 -31.85
N GLY A 219 -11.39 2.79 -31.11
CA GLY A 219 -12.65 2.06 -31.25
C GLY A 219 -12.58 0.59 -30.80
N VAL A 220 -11.44 0.16 -30.26
CA VAL A 220 -11.20 -1.21 -29.80
C VAL A 220 -11.56 -1.33 -28.32
N ARG A 221 -12.14 -2.46 -27.90
CA ARG A 221 -12.38 -2.72 -26.48
C ARG A 221 -11.12 -3.26 -25.83
N LYS A 222 -10.49 -2.48 -24.95
CA LYS A 222 -9.35 -2.96 -24.18
C LYS A 222 -9.82 -3.59 -22.88
N ARG A 223 -9.50 -4.86 -22.64
CA ARG A 223 -9.73 -5.52 -21.35
C ARG A 223 -8.83 -4.92 -20.28
N LYS A 224 -9.37 -4.81 -19.07
CA LYS A 224 -8.60 -4.36 -17.90
C LYS A 224 -7.70 -5.50 -17.42
N PRO A 225 -6.48 -5.21 -16.98
CA PRO A 225 -5.70 -6.20 -16.27
C PRO A 225 -6.19 -6.41 -14.84
N PHE A 226 -5.82 -7.55 -14.26
CA PHE A 226 -5.86 -7.79 -12.83
C PHE A 226 -4.45 -7.67 -12.24
N ILE A 227 -4.32 -6.92 -11.15
CA ILE A 227 -3.11 -6.85 -10.34
C ILE A 227 -3.28 -7.80 -9.16
N ILE A 228 -2.61 -8.95 -9.21
CA ILE A 228 -2.71 -9.99 -8.18
C ILE A 228 -1.75 -9.64 -7.06
N SER A 229 -2.29 -9.18 -5.94
CA SER A 229 -1.51 -8.86 -4.75
C SER A 229 -1.23 -10.12 -3.96
N THR A 230 0.03 -10.40 -3.65
CA THR A 230 0.44 -11.58 -2.88
C THR A 230 1.57 -11.26 -1.90
N THR A 231 1.80 -12.15 -0.95
CA THR A 231 2.91 -12.09 0.00
C THR A 231 3.34 -13.51 0.38
N GLY A 232 4.40 -13.63 1.19
CA GLY A 232 5.01 -14.91 1.56
C GLY A 232 6.54 -14.86 1.40
N PRO A 233 7.26 -15.91 1.82
CA PRO A 233 8.70 -16.01 1.60
C PRO A 233 9.06 -16.11 0.10
N PRO A 234 10.35 -15.91 -0.27
CA PRO A 234 10.79 -15.92 -1.66
C PRO A 234 10.35 -17.16 -2.48
N SER A 235 10.38 -18.35 -1.88
CA SER A 235 9.94 -19.60 -2.53
C SER A 235 8.44 -19.58 -2.92
N GLU A 236 7.60 -18.93 -2.11
CA GLU A 236 6.19 -18.76 -2.43
C GLU A 236 6.00 -17.71 -3.52
N ILE A 237 6.77 -16.62 -3.52
CA ILE A 237 6.76 -15.63 -4.61
C ILE A 237 7.14 -16.26 -5.95
N HIS A 238 8.15 -17.13 -5.96
CA HIS A 238 8.48 -17.94 -7.15
C HIS A 238 7.27 -18.74 -7.63
N THR A 239 6.57 -19.43 -6.71
CA THR A 239 5.39 -20.23 -7.01
C THR A 239 4.24 -19.38 -7.56
N HIS A 240 3.95 -18.24 -6.92
CA HIS A 240 2.93 -17.29 -7.36
C HIS A 240 3.22 -16.77 -8.78
N LEU A 241 4.45 -16.33 -9.04
CA LEU A 241 4.84 -15.80 -10.35
C LEU A 241 4.79 -16.87 -11.44
N THR A 242 5.26 -18.09 -11.15
CA THR A 242 5.19 -19.22 -12.09
C THR A 242 3.74 -19.54 -12.46
N ALA A 243 2.83 -19.52 -11.49
CA ALA A 243 1.41 -19.77 -11.72
C ALA A 243 0.75 -18.67 -12.57
N LEU A 244 1.09 -17.39 -12.37
CA LEU A 244 0.60 -16.30 -13.20
C LEU A 244 1.16 -16.33 -14.63
N LEU A 245 2.46 -16.63 -14.78
CA LEU A 245 3.09 -16.86 -16.08
C LEU A 245 2.39 -18.00 -16.83
N THR A 246 2.04 -19.07 -16.11
CA THR A 246 1.26 -20.17 -16.67
C THR A 246 -0.12 -19.70 -17.11
N LEU A 247 -0.89 -19.04 -16.23
CA LEU A 247 -2.24 -18.54 -16.51
C LEU A 247 -2.28 -17.59 -17.72
N GLN A 248 -1.32 -16.65 -17.80
CA GLN A 248 -1.21 -15.66 -18.89
C GLN A 248 -0.95 -16.34 -20.26
N ASN A 249 -0.33 -17.53 -20.26
CA ASN A 249 0.04 -18.28 -21.46
C ASN A 249 -0.81 -19.54 -21.68
N GLU A 250 -1.91 -19.70 -20.94
CA GLU A 250 -2.86 -20.78 -21.17
C GLU A 250 -3.58 -20.59 -22.52
N PRO A 251 -3.79 -21.65 -23.31
CA PRO A 251 -4.56 -21.55 -24.55
C PRO A 251 -5.99 -21.05 -24.28
N LEU A 252 -6.46 -20.13 -25.11
CA LEU A 252 -7.85 -19.69 -25.12
C LEU A 252 -8.77 -20.84 -25.56
N THR A 253 -9.87 -21.00 -24.83
CA THR A 253 -10.99 -21.91 -25.15
C THR A 253 -11.69 -21.49 -26.45
N LEU A 254 -12.39 -22.41 -27.14
CA LEU A 254 -13.06 -22.11 -28.42
C LEU A 254 -14.03 -20.92 -28.34
N SER A 255 -14.71 -20.71 -27.21
CA SER A 255 -15.59 -19.56 -26.96
C SER A 255 -14.85 -18.22 -26.86
N SER A 256 -13.59 -18.23 -26.40
CA SER A 256 -12.77 -17.02 -26.25
C SER A 256 -11.93 -16.69 -27.50
N ARG A 257 -11.74 -17.65 -28.42
CA ARG A 257 -11.03 -17.46 -29.70
C ARG A 257 -11.76 -16.58 -30.72
N GLN A 258 -13.07 -16.35 -30.54
CA GLN A 258 -13.87 -15.53 -31.47
C GLN A 258 -13.61 -14.01 -31.32
N ARG A 259 -12.73 -13.58 -30.41
CA ARG A 259 -12.37 -12.17 -30.20
C ARG A 259 -10.84 -12.03 -30.29
N GLU A 260 -10.34 -11.73 -31.49
CA GLU A 260 -8.91 -11.45 -31.71
C GLU A 260 -8.44 -10.29 -30.81
N GLY A 261 -7.27 -10.45 -30.18
CA GLY A 261 -6.57 -9.36 -29.47
C GLY A 261 -6.87 -9.19 -27.96
N GLU A 262 -7.72 -10.01 -27.33
CA GLU A 262 -8.22 -9.70 -25.97
C GLU A 262 -8.19 -10.91 -25.01
N GLY A 263 -7.01 -11.24 -24.48
CA GLY A 263 -6.82 -12.25 -23.42
C GLY A 263 -7.11 -11.72 -22.00
N LEU A 264 -6.99 -12.58 -21.00
CA LEU A 264 -6.83 -12.17 -19.61
C LEU A 264 -5.41 -11.60 -19.44
N GLU A 265 -5.28 -10.39 -18.89
CA GLU A 265 -4.00 -9.79 -18.55
C GLU A 265 -3.82 -9.77 -17.02
N VAL A 266 -2.69 -10.29 -16.54
CA VAL A 266 -2.34 -10.31 -15.11
C VAL A 266 -0.98 -9.66 -14.85
N LEU A 267 -0.93 -8.91 -13.76
CA LEU A 267 0.28 -8.36 -13.15
C LEU A 267 0.40 -8.93 -11.73
N LEU A 268 1.62 -8.99 -11.22
CA LEU A 268 1.90 -9.41 -9.85
C LEU A 268 2.27 -8.19 -9.01
N GLU A 269 1.59 -7.97 -7.88
CA GLU A 269 2.03 -7.04 -6.83
C GLU A 269 2.53 -7.86 -5.63
N ILE A 270 3.81 -7.70 -5.28
CA ILE A 270 4.39 -8.32 -4.08
C ILE A 270 4.25 -7.32 -2.92
N ASN A 271 3.47 -7.69 -1.91
CA ASN A 271 3.22 -6.86 -0.74
C ASN A 271 4.08 -7.31 0.45
N LEU A 272 5.24 -6.67 0.61
CA LEU A 272 6.17 -6.90 1.72
C LEU A 272 6.16 -5.78 2.75
N SER A 273 5.06 -5.01 2.82
CA SER A 273 4.95 -3.77 3.58
C SER A 273 3.81 -3.75 4.60
N CYS A 274 3.11 -4.87 4.80
CA CYS A 274 2.00 -4.96 5.76
C CYS A 274 2.50 -4.74 7.20
N PRO A 275 2.03 -3.69 7.92
CA PRO A 275 2.51 -3.39 9.27
C PRO A 275 1.86 -4.24 10.37
N ASN A 276 0.87 -5.05 10.04
CA ASN A 276 0.00 -5.71 11.02
C ASN A 276 0.42 -7.16 11.37
N ILE A 277 1.50 -7.68 10.78
CA ILE A 277 1.94 -9.06 11.01
C ILE A 277 2.96 -9.14 12.16
N PRO A 278 2.74 -9.96 13.20
CA PRO A 278 3.66 -10.10 14.32
C PRO A 278 5.02 -10.70 13.96
N GLY A 279 6.06 -10.33 14.71
CA GLY A 279 7.29 -11.13 14.85
C GLY A 279 8.43 -10.85 13.87
N LYS A 280 8.22 -10.11 12.77
CA LYS A 280 9.31 -9.59 11.91
C LYS A 280 8.94 -8.22 11.33
N PRO A 281 9.86 -7.25 11.28
CA PRO A 281 9.63 -6.02 10.54
C PRO A 281 9.37 -6.36 9.07
N PRO A 282 8.46 -5.65 8.36
CA PRO A 282 8.15 -5.98 6.98
C PRO A 282 9.42 -5.94 6.11
N PRO A 283 9.69 -6.96 5.27
CA PRO A 283 10.94 -7.05 4.51
C PRO A 283 11.23 -5.81 3.65
N ALA A 284 10.20 -5.07 3.22
CA ALA A 284 10.35 -3.83 2.47
C ALA A 284 11.02 -2.68 3.26
N TYR A 285 11.18 -2.79 4.58
CA TYR A 285 12.00 -1.86 5.39
C TYR A 285 13.48 -2.26 5.45
N HIS A 286 13.84 -3.45 4.98
CA HIS A 286 15.18 -4.04 5.14
C HIS A 286 15.73 -4.52 3.79
N PRO A 287 16.44 -3.63 3.05
CA PRO A 287 16.94 -3.91 1.71
C PRO A 287 17.68 -5.26 1.53
N PRO A 288 18.50 -5.75 2.48
CA PRO A 288 19.13 -7.06 2.32
C PRO A 288 18.14 -8.23 2.14
N LEU A 289 16.99 -8.18 2.81
CA LEU A 289 15.95 -9.22 2.69
C LEU A 289 15.25 -9.17 1.33
N LEU A 290 15.20 -7.99 0.67
CA LEU A 290 14.57 -7.85 -0.64
C LEU A 290 15.36 -8.52 -1.76
N LEU A 291 16.68 -8.69 -1.61
CA LEU A 291 17.50 -9.33 -2.64
C LEU A 291 17.07 -10.77 -2.90
N GLU A 292 16.71 -11.54 -1.86
CA GLU A 292 16.20 -12.91 -1.99
C GLU A 292 14.92 -12.97 -2.84
N TYR A 293 14.06 -11.94 -2.76
CA TYR A 293 12.87 -11.84 -3.59
C TYR A 293 13.20 -11.52 -5.05
N LEU A 294 14.17 -10.64 -5.30
CA LEU A 294 14.60 -10.33 -6.66
C LEU A 294 15.18 -11.56 -7.36
N VAL A 295 15.96 -12.37 -6.64
CA VAL A 295 16.48 -13.66 -7.12
C VAL A 295 15.33 -14.62 -7.44
N ALA A 296 14.37 -14.79 -6.53
CA ALA A 296 13.23 -15.68 -6.75
C ALA A 296 12.37 -15.27 -7.98
N ILE A 297 12.24 -13.96 -8.23
CA ILE A 297 11.54 -13.44 -9.42
C ILE A 297 12.30 -13.81 -10.70
N GLU A 298 13.62 -13.61 -10.71
CA GLU A 298 14.48 -13.93 -11.85
C GLU A 298 14.51 -15.44 -12.14
N GLU A 299 14.60 -16.26 -11.10
CA GLU A 299 14.57 -17.72 -11.20
C GLU A 299 13.22 -18.23 -11.75
N ALA A 300 12.09 -17.72 -11.25
CA ALA A 300 10.76 -18.11 -11.73
C ALA A 300 10.57 -17.79 -13.21
N LYS A 301 10.96 -16.56 -13.60
CA LYS A 301 11.01 -16.12 -14.99
C LYS A 301 11.88 -17.07 -15.82
N SER A 302 13.14 -17.24 -15.46
CA SER A 302 14.10 -18.02 -16.25
C SER A 302 13.67 -19.49 -16.40
N SER A 303 13.18 -20.10 -15.32
CA SER A 303 12.67 -21.48 -15.30
C SER A 303 11.44 -21.67 -16.19
N PHE A 304 10.54 -20.68 -16.21
CA PHE A 304 9.37 -20.70 -17.08
C PHE A 304 9.75 -20.67 -18.56
N LEU A 305 10.65 -19.76 -18.97
CA LEU A 305 11.12 -19.70 -20.37
C LEU A 305 11.85 -20.97 -20.79
N ALA A 306 12.72 -21.51 -19.93
CA ALA A 306 13.44 -22.74 -20.22
C ALA A 306 12.49 -23.93 -20.42
N THR A 307 11.40 -23.98 -19.67
CA THR A 307 10.33 -24.98 -19.84
C THR A 307 9.60 -24.77 -21.16
N ARG A 308 9.21 -23.53 -21.49
CA ARG A 308 8.49 -23.21 -22.72
C ARG A 308 9.29 -23.46 -24.01
N ALA A 309 10.57 -23.14 -24.02
CA ALA A 309 11.45 -23.41 -25.16
C ALA A 309 11.50 -24.91 -25.51
N LYS A 310 11.47 -25.79 -24.48
CA LYS A 310 11.41 -27.25 -24.67
C LYS A 310 10.07 -27.74 -25.23
N GLU A 311 8.96 -27.10 -24.87
CA GLU A 311 7.61 -27.54 -25.24
C GLU A 311 7.19 -27.14 -26.66
N ARG A 312 7.65 -25.97 -27.16
CA ARG A 312 7.08 -25.35 -28.38
C ARG A 312 8.10 -24.94 -29.44
N GLY A 313 9.39 -25.17 -29.23
CA GLY A 313 10.46 -24.67 -30.10
C GLY A 313 10.65 -23.15 -29.99
N ASP A 314 11.62 -22.61 -30.72
CA ASP A 314 12.08 -21.20 -30.60
C ASP A 314 11.04 -20.15 -31.09
N ASP A 315 9.96 -20.56 -31.76
CA ASP A 315 8.98 -19.67 -32.41
C ASP A 315 7.76 -19.29 -31.53
N ALA A 316 7.65 -19.79 -30.30
CA ALA A 316 6.50 -19.52 -29.44
C ALA A 316 6.65 -18.22 -28.63
N ILE A 317 5.90 -17.18 -29.02
CA ILE A 317 5.78 -15.94 -28.25
C ILE A 317 5.21 -16.25 -26.85
N SER A 318 6.02 -16.03 -25.81
CA SER A 318 5.59 -16.14 -24.41
C SER A 318 5.32 -14.76 -23.84
N HIS A 319 4.13 -14.55 -23.29
CA HIS A 319 3.75 -13.32 -22.61
C HIS A 319 4.31 -13.35 -21.18
N GLY A 320 5.18 -12.41 -20.81
CA GLY A 320 5.65 -12.31 -19.43
C GLY A 320 4.62 -11.64 -18.52
N VAL A 321 4.92 -11.61 -17.22
CA VAL A 321 4.10 -10.96 -16.19
C VAL A 321 4.89 -9.78 -15.61
N HIS A 322 4.30 -8.59 -15.62
CA HIS A 322 4.87 -7.45 -14.91
C HIS A 322 4.79 -7.67 -13.40
N VAL A 323 5.90 -7.41 -12.71
CA VAL A 323 5.99 -7.57 -11.26
C VAL A 323 6.20 -6.21 -10.63
N GLY A 324 5.46 -5.93 -9.57
CA GLY A 324 5.60 -4.71 -8.80
C GLY A 324 5.80 -4.97 -7.32
N LEU A 325 6.34 -3.97 -6.63
CA LEU A 325 6.58 -4.01 -5.19
C LEU A 325 5.71 -2.95 -4.50
N LYS A 326 4.91 -3.37 -3.53
CA LYS A 326 4.15 -2.45 -2.68
C LYS A 326 5.00 -2.04 -1.47
N THR A 327 5.40 -0.78 -1.43
CA THR A 327 6.29 -0.24 -0.40
C THR A 327 5.52 0.30 0.80
N PRO A 328 6.13 0.29 2.00
CA PRO A 328 5.57 1.04 3.12
C PRO A 328 5.78 2.54 2.87
N PRO A 329 5.18 3.40 3.72
CA PRO A 329 5.58 4.80 3.75
C PRO A 329 7.02 4.92 4.24
N PHE A 330 7.92 5.31 3.35
CA PHE A 330 9.26 5.71 3.72
C PHE A 330 9.25 7.10 4.34
N THR A 331 10.10 7.30 5.34
CA THR A 331 10.13 8.50 6.19
C THR A 331 11.49 9.21 6.14
N TYR A 332 12.50 8.61 5.51
CA TYR A 332 13.81 9.22 5.30
C TYR A 332 14.48 8.70 4.01
N THR A 333 15.33 9.53 3.41
CA THR A 333 15.84 9.37 2.05
C THR A 333 16.57 8.04 1.80
N THR A 334 17.33 7.54 2.78
CA THR A 334 18.13 6.32 2.59
C THR A 334 17.27 5.08 2.33
N GLN A 335 16.01 5.06 2.79
CA GLN A 335 15.09 3.94 2.47
C GLN A 335 14.79 3.86 0.97
N PHE A 336 14.61 5.01 0.32
CA PHE A 336 14.37 5.09 -1.12
C PHE A 336 15.61 4.68 -1.91
N THR A 337 16.75 5.28 -1.59
CA THR A 337 17.99 5.03 -2.34
C THR A 337 18.46 3.59 -2.16
N SER A 338 18.37 3.03 -0.95
CA SER A 338 18.74 1.64 -0.71
C SER A 338 17.83 0.62 -1.40
N LEU A 339 16.56 0.96 -1.62
CA LEU A 339 15.65 0.12 -2.41
C LEU A 339 16.07 0.12 -3.89
N LEU A 340 16.23 1.30 -4.48
CA LEU A 340 16.51 1.45 -5.91
C LEU A 340 17.92 0.99 -6.29
N SER A 341 18.87 1.03 -5.34
CA SER A 341 20.24 0.55 -5.54
C SER A 341 20.40 -0.97 -5.46
N LEU A 342 19.31 -1.73 -5.23
CA LEU A 342 19.41 -3.19 -5.16
C LEU A 342 19.78 -3.79 -6.53
N PRO A 343 20.78 -4.68 -6.60
CA PRO A 343 21.15 -5.34 -7.85
C PRO A 343 19.95 -6.05 -8.50
N GLY A 344 19.75 -5.81 -9.79
CA GLY A 344 18.67 -6.44 -10.56
C GLY A 344 17.28 -5.84 -10.33
N PHE A 345 17.13 -4.79 -9.51
CA PHE A 345 15.83 -4.18 -9.22
C PHE A 345 15.09 -3.73 -10.48
N SER A 346 15.75 -2.97 -11.35
CA SER A 346 15.20 -2.50 -12.64
C SER A 346 14.89 -3.61 -13.65
N LYS A 347 15.55 -4.77 -13.54
CA LYS A 347 15.31 -5.95 -14.37
C LYS A 347 14.11 -6.76 -13.87
N SER A 348 13.90 -6.79 -12.56
CA SER A 348 12.88 -7.62 -11.92
C SER A 348 11.55 -6.90 -11.70
N ILE A 349 11.59 -5.59 -11.41
CA ILE A 349 10.43 -4.78 -11.01
C ILE A 349 10.02 -3.82 -12.13
N SER A 350 8.75 -3.84 -12.52
CA SER A 350 8.15 -2.95 -13.52
C SER A 350 7.34 -1.81 -12.90
N PHE A 351 6.88 -1.95 -11.65
CA PHE A 351 6.14 -0.88 -10.98
C PHE A 351 6.30 -0.89 -9.45
N ILE A 352 6.08 0.27 -8.83
CA ILE A 352 6.07 0.44 -7.38
C ILE A 352 4.69 0.93 -6.96
N THR A 353 4.05 0.24 -6.02
CA THR A 353 2.83 0.74 -5.36
C THR A 353 3.23 1.51 -4.11
N ALA A 354 3.10 2.84 -4.15
CA ALA A 354 3.52 3.76 -3.11
C ALA A 354 2.31 4.56 -2.59
N VAL A 355 1.74 4.29 -1.43
CA VAL A 355 2.28 3.47 -0.32
C VAL A 355 1.23 2.55 0.31
N ASN A 356 1.69 1.58 1.09
CA ASN A 356 0.85 0.85 2.04
C ASN A 356 0.47 1.75 3.23
N THR A 357 -0.36 1.25 4.16
CA THR A 357 -0.74 1.99 5.37
C THR A 357 0.47 2.28 6.26
N LEU A 358 0.45 3.40 6.98
CA LEU A 358 1.50 3.72 7.97
C LEU A 358 1.30 2.90 9.24
N GLY A 359 2.22 2.00 9.54
CA GLY A 359 2.20 1.21 10.77
C GLY A 359 2.59 2.02 12.02
N GLY A 360 2.35 1.43 13.19
CA GLY A 360 2.72 2.06 14.47
C GLY A 360 1.75 3.14 14.94
N CYS A 361 0.56 3.23 14.34
CA CYS A 361 -0.44 4.21 14.71
C CYS A 361 -1.43 3.63 15.73
N LEU A 362 -1.84 4.45 16.70
CA LEU A 362 -2.87 4.14 17.69
C LEU A 362 -4.03 5.13 17.53
N LEU A 363 -5.25 4.62 17.63
CA LEU A 363 -6.45 5.43 17.73
C LEU A 363 -7.21 5.01 18.97
N LEU A 364 -7.71 5.98 19.72
CA LEU A 364 -8.52 5.75 20.91
C LEU A 364 -10.00 5.98 20.59
N SER A 365 -10.85 5.22 21.26
CA SER A 365 -12.29 5.49 21.36
C SER A 365 -12.55 6.75 22.22
N SER A 366 -13.78 7.25 22.19
CA SER A 366 -14.21 8.38 23.03
C SER A 366 -14.06 8.12 24.54
N SER A 367 -14.00 6.86 24.97
CA SER A 367 -13.76 6.46 26.36
C SER A 367 -12.27 6.28 26.70
N GLY A 368 -11.37 6.61 25.77
CA GLY A 368 -9.92 6.50 25.96
C GLY A 368 -9.36 5.08 25.85
N GLN A 369 -10.18 4.09 25.50
CA GLN A 369 -9.73 2.72 25.22
C GLN A 369 -9.20 2.58 23.79
N ASN A 370 -8.35 1.59 23.53
CA ASN A 370 -7.91 1.25 22.17
C ASN A 370 -9.12 1.06 21.25
N ALA A 371 -9.10 1.72 20.08
CA ALA A 371 -10.20 1.61 19.13
C ALA A 371 -10.24 0.23 18.44
N LEU A 372 -9.10 -0.46 18.36
CA LEU A 372 -8.94 -1.77 17.72
C LEU A 372 -8.29 -2.77 18.69
N GLY A 373 -8.49 -4.07 18.46
CA GLY A 373 -7.87 -5.14 19.25
C GLY A 373 -6.38 -5.36 18.95
N SER A 374 -6.03 -5.56 17.68
CA SER A 374 -4.71 -6.01 17.16
C SER A 374 -4.22 -7.37 17.72
N GLU A 375 -3.32 -8.05 17.01
CA GLU A 375 -2.81 -9.39 17.41
C GLU A 375 -2.13 -9.42 18.78
N ASN A 376 -1.46 -8.33 19.15
CA ASN A 376 -0.77 -8.18 20.43
C ASN A 376 -1.64 -7.51 21.51
N GLY A 377 -2.90 -7.19 21.23
CA GLY A 377 -3.81 -6.50 22.15
C GLY A 377 -3.53 -5.00 22.35
N TRP A 378 -2.55 -4.43 21.66
CA TRP A 378 -2.14 -3.03 21.85
C TRP A 378 -2.97 -2.04 21.04
N GLY A 379 -3.84 -2.50 20.15
CA GLY A 379 -4.63 -1.67 19.23
C GLY A 379 -3.82 -0.90 18.20
N ILE A 380 -2.53 -1.21 18.07
CA ILE A 380 -1.64 -0.60 17.07
C ILE A 380 -1.97 -1.16 15.69
N GLY A 381 -2.12 -0.28 14.72
CA GLY A 381 -2.49 -0.64 13.35
C GLY A 381 -1.91 0.28 12.28
N GLY A 382 -2.35 0.03 11.05
CA GLY A 382 -2.04 0.79 9.86
C GLY A 382 -2.99 1.96 9.65
N MET A 383 -2.48 3.19 9.64
CA MET A 383 -3.23 4.41 9.30
C MET A 383 -3.25 4.65 7.79
N ALA A 384 -4.42 5.05 7.28
CA ALA A 384 -4.65 5.42 5.89
C ALA A 384 -5.70 6.54 5.76
N GLY A 385 -6.06 6.88 4.51
CA GLY A 385 -6.95 7.99 4.17
C GLY A 385 -6.27 9.35 4.26
N SER A 386 -7.02 10.42 4.48
CA SER A 386 -6.49 11.80 4.43
C SER A 386 -5.31 12.04 5.36
N ALA A 387 -5.28 11.41 6.54
CA ALA A 387 -4.16 11.50 7.48
C ALA A 387 -2.82 11.00 6.89
N LEU A 388 -2.87 10.07 5.93
CA LEU A 388 -1.69 9.54 5.25
C LEU A 388 -1.28 10.36 4.01
N HIS A 389 -2.19 11.19 3.47
CA HIS A 389 -2.02 11.78 2.14
C HIS A 389 -0.71 12.57 1.95
N PRO A 390 -0.27 13.44 2.89
CA PRO A 390 0.99 14.17 2.70
C PRO A 390 2.22 13.25 2.63
N ILE A 391 2.22 12.16 3.40
CA ILE A 391 3.30 11.16 3.37
C ILE A 391 3.29 10.41 2.04
N ALA A 392 2.11 10.04 1.54
CA ALA A 392 1.97 9.40 0.22
C ALA A 392 2.47 10.31 -0.91
N LEU A 393 2.11 11.60 -0.89
CA LEU A 393 2.58 12.58 -1.88
C LEU A 393 4.11 12.70 -1.86
N GLY A 394 4.72 12.79 -0.67
CA GLY A 394 6.18 12.85 -0.52
C GLY A 394 6.87 11.59 -1.03
N ASN A 395 6.30 10.41 -0.76
CA ASN A 395 6.84 9.14 -1.25
C ASN A 395 6.79 9.04 -2.78
N VAL A 396 5.64 9.33 -3.39
CA VAL A 396 5.48 9.33 -4.85
C VAL A 396 6.43 10.34 -5.49
N ARG A 397 6.51 11.56 -4.96
CA ARG A 397 7.41 12.60 -5.49
C ARG A 397 8.87 12.17 -5.45
N THR A 398 9.31 11.66 -4.31
CA THR A 398 10.70 11.26 -4.10
C THR A 398 11.07 10.09 -5.00
N LEU A 399 10.21 9.06 -5.07
CA LEU A 399 10.42 7.93 -5.98
C LEU A 399 10.50 8.39 -7.44
N ARG A 400 9.55 9.22 -7.91
CA ARG A 400 9.58 9.71 -9.30
C ARG A 400 10.87 10.46 -9.60
N GLN A 401 11.28 11.37 -8.71
CA GLN A 401 12.51 12.14 -8.88
C GLN A 401 13.75 11.23 -8.95
N LEU A 402 13.86 10.25 -8.05
CA LEU A 402 14.99 9.33 -8.04
C LEU A 402 15.01 8.47 -9.31
N LEU A 403 13.87 7.88 -9.69
CA LEU A 403 13.75 7.05 -10.90
C LEU A 403 14.09 7.85 -12.18
N ASP A 404 13.64 9.11 -12.29
CA ASP A 404 13.94 9.97 -13.45
C ASP A 404 15.40 10.41 -13.52
N SER A 405 16.03 10.63 -12.36
CA SER A 405 17.40 11.14 -12.26
C SER A 405 18.48 10.06 -12.35
N ASP A 406 18.10 8.79 -12.26
CA ASP A 406 19.06 7.68 -12.26
C ASP A 406 19.72 7.49 -13.64
N GLU A 407 20.90 6.90 -13.65
CA GLU A 407 21.63 6.58 -14.90
C GLU A 407 21.13 5.26 -15.50
N ASP A 408 20.53 4.37 -14.70
CA ASP A 408 19.89 3.15 -15.20
C ASP A 408 18.55 3.48 -15.88
N GLU A 409 18.54 3.43 -17.21
CA GLU A 409 17.33 3.59 -18.04
C GLU A 409 16.22 2.59 -17.69
N GLY A 410 16.55 1.43 -17.13
CA GLY A 410 15.58 0.47 -16.62
C GLY A 410 14.76 1.03 -15.45
N LEU A 411 15.38 1.81 -14.56
CA LEU A 411 14.68 2.47 -13.44
C LEU A 411 13.71 3.54 -13.94
N LYS A 412 14.08 4.31 -14.98
CA LYS A 412 13.19 5.34 -15.56
C LYS A 412 11.87 4.76 -16.07
N ASN A 413 11.90 3.52 -16.55
CA ASN A 413 10.73 2.79 -17.06
C ASN A 413 9.81 2.25 -15.96
N ILE A 414 10.23 2.27 -14.68
CA ILE A 414 9.39 1.82 -13.57
C ILE A 414 8.21 2.77 -13.38
N LYS A 415 7.01 2.19 -13.38
CA LYS A 415 5.74 2.89 -13.16
C LYS A 415 5.45 3.07 -11.67
N ILE A 416 4.79 4.15 -11.28
CA ILE A 416 4.34 4.36 -9.90
C ILE A 416 2.81 4.25 -9.81
N VAL A 417 2.32 3.30 -9.01
CA VAL A 417 0.92 3.27 -8.55
C VAL A 417 0.85 4.05 -7.23
N GLY A 418 0.42 5.31 -7.31
CA GLY A 418 0.30 6.19 -6.16
C GLY A 418 -0.94 5.88 -5.33
N VAL A 419 -0.78 5.59 -4.04
CA VAL A 419 -1.85 5.21 -3.10
C VAL A 419 -1.69 5.98 -1.79
N GLY A 420 -2.80 6.53 -1.29
CA GLY A 420 -2.88 7.11 0.05
C GLY A 420 -3.70 8.40 0.07
N GLY A 421 -4.85 8.38 0.75
CA GLY A 421 -5.68 9.57 0.98
C GLY A 421 -6.31 10.21 -0.25
N VAL A 422 -6.46 9.48 -1.34
CA VAL A 422 -7.23 9.92 -2.51
C VAL A 422 -8.71 9.69 -2.24
N ARG A 423 -9.47 10.79 -2.17
CA ARG A 423 -10.90 10.81 -1.80
C ARG A 423 -11.78 11.38 -2.91
N ASP A 424 -11.24 12.34 -3.65
CA ASP A 424 -11.93 13.12 -4.64
C ASP A 424 -11.01 13.35 -5.85
N ARG A 425 -11.56 14.06 -6.84
CA ARG A 425 -10.85 14.45 -8.05
C ARG A 425 -9.57 15.24 -7.75
N ALA A 426 -9.61 16.16 -6.78
CA ALA A 426 -8.45 16.96 -6.41
C ALA A 426 -7.33 16.09 -5.79
N GLY A 427 -7.67 15.08 -4.98
CA GLY A 427 -6.73 14.11 -4.44
C GLY A 427 -6.10 13.25 -5.52
N PHE A 428 -6.88 12.83 -6.51
CA PHE A 428 -6.39 12.15 -7.70
C PHE A 428 -5.39 13.04 -8.47
N GLU A 429 -5.73 14.30 -8.72
CA GLU A 429 -4.87 15.26 -9.41
C GLU A 429 -3.58 15.55 -8.64
N ARG A 430 -3.65 15.71 -7.31
CA ARG A 430 -2.44 15.89 -6.48
C ARG A 430 -1.48 14.72 -6.63
N ILE A 431 -1.96 13.48 -6.50
CA ILE A 431 -1.08 12.31 -6.56
C ILE A 431 -0.51 12.06 -7.97
N ARG A 432 -1.30 12.35 -9.01
CA ARG A 432 -0.84 12.37 -10.41
C ARG A 432 0.24 13.43 -10.62
N GLY A 433 -0.02 14.65 -10.15
CA GLY A 433 0.88 15.80 -10.32
C GLY A 433 2.23 15.65 -9.64
N VAL A 434 2.32 14.84 -8.58
CA VAL A 434 3.61 14.54 -7.94
C VAL A 434 4.38 13.38 -8.58
N GLY A 435 3.79 12.66 -9.54
CA GLY A 435 4.52 11.68 -10.34
C GLY A 435 3.94 10.26 -10.42
N ALA A 436 2.74 10.00 -9.88
CA ALA A 436 2.11 8.68 -10.03
C ALA A 436 1.66 8.44 -11.47
N ASP A 437 1.94 7.27 -12.05
CA ASP A 437 1.46 6.78 -13.35
C ASP A 437 0.03 6.19 -13.29
N VAL A 438 -0.37 5.70 -12.13
CA VAL A 438 -1.72 5.18 -11.85
C VAL A 438 -2.07 5.55 -10.41
N VAL A 439 -3.36 5.77 -10.12
CA VAL A 439 -3.82 6.13 -8.77
C VAL A 439 -4.63 4.99 -8.16
N GLY A 440 -4.21 4.51 -6.99
CA GLY A 440 -4.94 3.52 -6.21
C GLY A 440 -5.77 4.12 -5.08
N VAL A 441 -6.99 3.61 -4.89
CA VAL A 441 -7.95 4.05 -3.87
C VAL A 441 -8.24 2.92 -2.87
N GLY A 442 -8.09 3.21 -1.58
CA GLY A 442 -8.32 2.27 -0.48
C GLY A 442 -9.44 2.73 0.46
N THR A 443 -9.12 3.65 1.39
CA THR A 443 -10.05 4.13 2.42
C THR A 443 -11.36 4.67 1.85
N GLU A 444 -11.31 5.51 0.82
CA GLU A 444 -12.54 6.06 0.23
C GLU A 444 -13.38 4.97 -0.48
N PHE A 445 -12.74 3.97 -1.08
CA PHE A 445 -13.44 2.81 -1.64
C PHE A 445 -14.10 1.98 -0.54
N GLY A 446 -13.45 1.81 0.61
CA GLY A 446 -14.07 1.16 1.77
C GLY A 446 -15.26 1.90 2.35
N ARG A 447 -15.23 3.24 2.31
CA ARG A 447 -16.34 4.09 2.77
C ARG A 447 -17.51 4.10 1.79
N GLY A 448 -17.23 4.30 0.50
CA GLY A 448 -18.26 4.59 -0.50
C GLY A 448 -18.50 3.50 -1.54
N GLY A 449 -17.83 2.35 -1.46
CA GLY A 449 -17.96 1.27 -2.43
C GLY A 449 -17.57 1.66 -3.86
N VAL A 450 -17.95 0.84 -4.84
CA VAL A 450 -17.49 0.95 -6.23
C VAL A 450 -17.84 2.27 -6.91
N ARG A 451 -18.93 2.94 -6.51
CA ARG A 451 -19.36 4.22 -7.11
C ARG A 451 -18.35 5.37 -6.92
N VAL A 452 -17.45 5.29 -5.93
CA VAL A 452 -16.49 6.37 -5.68
C VAL A 452 -15.55 6.59 -6.86
N PHE A 453 -15.31 5.56 -7.68
CA PHE A 453 -14.42 5.65 -8.83
C PHE A 453 -14.96 6.61 -9.90
N GLY A 454 -16.28 6.69 -10.11
CA GLY A 454 -16.88 7.68 -11.02
C GLY A 454 -16.67 9.11 -10.51
N ARG A 455 -16.98 9.34 -9.23
CA ARG A 455 -16.80 10.65 -8.58
C ARG A 455 -15.33 11.10 -8.56
N ILE A 456 -14.39 10.21 -8.26
CA ILE A 456 -12.95 10.52 -8.27
C ILE A 456 -12.46 10.73 -9.72
N GLY A 457 -12.97 9.93 -10.66
CA GLY A 457 -12.70 10.04 -12.08
C GLY A 457 -13.18 11.35 -12.71
N GLY A 458 -14.10 12.06 -12.06
CA GLY A 458 -14.62 13.36 -12.50
C GLY A 458 -15.98 13.26 -13.20
N GLU A 459 -16.74 12.19 -12.99
CA GLU A 459 -18.16 12.20 -13.36
C GLU A 459 -18.95 13.04 -12.36
N GLU A 460 -19.64 14.06 -12.86
CA GLU A 460 -20.58 14.84 -12.07
C GLU A 460 -21.75 13.95 -11.63
N SER A 461 -22.13 14.07 -10.36
CA SER A 461 -23.28 13.38 -9.76
C SER A 461 -24.58 13.90 -10.39
N GLY A 462 -24.92 13.44 -11.60
CA GLY A 462 -26.10 13.91 -12.32
C GLY A 462 -26.54 13.08 -13.53
N ARG A 463 -25.84 11.98 -13.86
CA ARG A 463 -26.26 11.05 -14.91
C ARG A 463 -26.02 9.60 -14.46
N LEU A 464 -27.00 9.05 -13.75
CA LEU A 464 -27.21 7.61 -13.65
C LEU A 464 -28.55 7.28 -14.29
#